data_AF-A0A8B7RIU1-F1
#
_entry.id   AF-A0A8B7RIU1-F1
#
_cell.length_a   1.000
_cell.length_b   1.000
_cell.length_c   1.000
_cell.angle_alpha   90.00
_cell.angle_beta   90.00
_cell.angle_gamma   90.00
#
_symmetry.space_group_name_H-M   'P 1'
#
loop_
_entity.id
_entity.type
_entity.pdbx_description
1 polymer ?
#
loop_
_entity_poly.entity_id
_entity_poly.type
_entity_poly.pdbx_seq_one_letter_code
_entity_poly.pdbx_strand_id
1 'polypeptide(L)'
;MAGAQPGVHALQLKPVCVSDSLKKGTKFVKWDDDSTIVTPIILRSDPQGFFFYWTDQNKETELLDLSLVKDARCGKHAKAPK
;
A
#
# COMPACT_ATOMS: atom_id res chain seq x y z
N MET A 1 33.42 30.48 25.77
CA MET A 1 33.49 29.41 24.75
C MET A 1 32.14 28.72 24.72
N ALA A 2 31.25 29.11 23.80
CA ALA A 2 29.92 28.50 23.68
C ALA A 2 30.06 27.11 23.03
N GLY A 3 29.65 26.07 23.74
CA GLY A 3 29.61 24.70 23.22
C GLY A 3 28.48 24.57 22.20
N ALA A 4 28.80 24.80 20.92
CA ALA A 4 27.90 24.41 19.84
C ALA A 4 27.90 22.88 19.77
N GLN A 5 26.81 22.25 20.22
CA GLN A 5 26.59 20.84 19.91
C GLN A 5 26.34 20.73 18.40
N PRO A 6 27.19 20.03 17.63
CA PRO A 6 27.00 19.90 16.19
C PRO A 6 25.65 19.25 15.93
N GLY A 7 24.84 19.91 15.09
CA GLY A 7 23.42 19.62 14.87
C GLY A 7 23.10 18.14 14.70
N VAL A 8 22.47 17.56 15.72
CA VAL A 8 21.81 16.26 15.66
C VAL A 8 20.44 16.45 14.99
N HIS A 9 20.44 16.91 13.74
CA HIS A 9 19.30 16.72 12.85
C HIS A 9 19.60 15.56 11.91
N ALA A 10 20.08 14.45 12.46
CA ALA A 10 19.96 13.18 11.76
C ALA A 10 18.45 12.93 11.61
N LEU A 11 17.96 12.95 10.36
CA LEU A 11 16.64 12.42 10.02
C LEU A 11 16.57 11.01 10.63
N GLN A 12 15.85 10.86 11.74
CA GLN A 12 15.65 9.56 12.36
C GLN A 12 14.73 8.76 11.44
N LEU A 13 15.34 7.95 10.56
CA LEU A 13 14.63 6.99 9.75
C LEU A 13 13.97 5.98 10.69
N LYS A 14 12.67 5.80 10.52
CA LYS A 14 11.91 4.77 11.23
C LYS A 14 11.75 3.56 10.32
N PRO A 15 11.82 2.35 10.88
CA PRO A 15 11.37 1.16 10.15
C PRO A 15 9.93 1.33 9.67
N VAL A 16 9.59 0.66 8.57
CA VAL A 16 8.21 0.57 8.09
C VAL A 16 7.33 -0.03 9.18
N CYS A 17 6.15 0.53 9.38
CA CYS A 17 5.15 0.03 10.31
C CYS A 17 3.81 -0.12 9.59
N VAL A 18 3.36 -1.35 9.43
CA VAL A 18 2.11 -1.68 8.74
C VAL A 18 0.96 -1.70 9.75
N SER A 19 -0.11 -0.97 9.43
CA SER A 19 -1.31 -0.89 10.29
C SER A 19 -2.02 -2.24 10.41
N ASP A 20 -2.69 -2.47 11.54
CA ASP A 20 -3.42 -3.72 11.77
C ASP A 20 -4.56 -3.94 10.77
N SER A 21 -5.21 -2.87 10.33
CA SER A 21 -6.25 -2.95 9.30
C SER A 21 -5.70 -3.47 7.97
N LEU A 22 -4.49 -3.05 7.60
CA LEU A 22 -3.86 -3.49 6.36
C LEU A 22 -3.29 -4.91 6.46
N LYS A 23 -2.83 -5.33 7.64
CA LYS A 23 -2.42 -6.72 7.90
C LYS A 23 -3.62 -7.68 7.90
N LYS A 24 -4.71 -7.33 8.59
CA LYS A 24 -5.95 -8.14 8.65
C LYS A 24 -6.65 -8.20 7.29
N GLY A 25 -6.62 -7.08 6.58
CA GLY A 25 -7.14 -6.91 5.25
C GLY A 25 -8.36 -6.01 5.20
N THR A 26 -8.45 -5.27 4.11
CA THR A 26 -9.53 -4.32 3.84
C THR A 26 -10.23 -4.73 2.55
N LYS A 27 -11.56 -4.63 2.53
CA LYS A 27 -12.36 -4.97 1.35
C LYS A 27 -12.25 -3.86 0.31
N PHE A 28 -11.96 -4.24 -0.93
CA PHE A 28 -11.90 -3.35 -2.08
C PHE A 28 -12.64 -3.97 -3.26
N VAL A 29 -12.82 -3.17 -4.29
CA VAL A 29 -13.37 -3.59 -5.58
C VAL A 29 -12.28 -3.34 -6.62
N LYS A 30 -11.78 -4.41 -7.24
CA LYS A 30 -10.82 -4.36 -8.35
C LYS A 30 -11.59 -4.27 -9.67
N TRP A 31 -11.18 -3.36 -10.53
CA TRP A 31 -11.68 -3.19 -11.89
C TRP A 31 -10.49 -2.79 -12.78
N ASP A 32 -10.62 -3.03 -14.07
CA ASP A 32 -9.65 -2.62 -15.09
C ASP A 32 -10.39 -1.98 -16.27
N ASP A 33 -9.66 -1.31 -17.17
CA ASP A 33 -10.28 -0.59 -18.30
C ASP A 33 -10.67 -1.49 -19.47
N ASP A 34 -10.06 -2.67 -19.55
CA ASP A 34 -10.18 -3.59 -20.69
C ASP A 34 -11.30 -4.63 -20.44
N SER A 35 -11.87 -4.64 -19.23
CA SER A 35 -12.87 -5.56 -18.75
C SER A 35 -14.05 -4.81 -18.12
N THR A 36 -15.27 -5.32 -18.34
CA THR A 36 -16.46 -4.88 -17.60
C THR A 36 -16.60 -5.61 -16.27
N ILE A 37 -15.64 -6.48 -15.90
CA ILE A 37 -15.69 -7.27 -14.69
C ILE A 37 -15.21 -6.44 -13.50
N VAL A 38 -16.00 -6.52 -12.44
CA VAL A 38 -15.74 -5.82 -11.19
C VAL A 38 -15.64 -6.89 -10.10
N THR A 39 -14.46 -7.06 -9.52
CA THR A 39 -14.15 -8.17 -8.62
C THR A 39 -13.97 -7.69 -7.18
N PRO A 40 -14.83 -8.10 -6.23
CA PRO A 40 -14.60 -7.85 -4.82
C PRO A 40 -13.37 -8.62 -4.33
N ILE A 41 -12.44 -7.91 -3.70
CA ILE A 41 -11.19 -8.47 -3.18
C ILE A 41 -10.96 -8.09 -1.71
N ILE A 42 -10.11 -8.84 -1.02
CA ILE A 42 -9.54 -8.43 0.27
C ILE A 42 -8.06 -8.10 0.06
N LEU A 43 -7.72 -6.81 0.13
CA LEU A 43 -6.34 -6.31 0.02
C LEU A 43 -5.65 -6.40 1.38
N ARG A 44 -4.41 -6.91 1.39
CA ARG A 44 -3.55 -7.02 2.57
C ARG A 44 -2.13 -6.58 2.27
N SER A 45 -1.40 -6.26 3.33
CA SER A 45 0.05 -6.10 3.32
C SER A 45 0.69 -7.14 4.22
N ASP A 46 1.90 -7.59 3.89
CA ASP A 46 2.73 -8.34 4.83
C ASP A 46 3.17 -7.42 6.00
N PRO A 47 3.54 -7.97 7.17
CA PRO A 47 3.92 -7.17 8.33
C PRO A 47 5.18 -6.31 8.13
N GLN A 48 6.05 -6.68 7.18
CA GLN A 48 7.29 -5.96 6.89
C GLN A 48 7.07 -4.83 5.86
N GLY A 49 5.95 -4.84 5.14
CA GLY A 49 5.56 -3.80 4.19
C GLY A 49 6.31 -3.89 2.87
N PHE A 50 6.59 -5.11 2.40
CA PHE A 50 7.24 -5.37 1.11
C PHE A 50 6.26 -5.62 -0.01
N PHE A 51 5.09 -6.17 0.30
CA PHE A 51 4.13 -6.63 -0.68
C PHE A 51 2.71 -6.23 -0.31
N PHE A 52 1.97 -5.83 -1.33
CA PHE A 52 0.52 -5.95 -1.30
C PHE A 52 0.10 -7.24 -1.97
N TYR A 53 -0.91 -7.88 -1.41
CA TYR A 53 -1.55 -9.03 -2.03
C TYR A 53 -3.04 -8.95 -1.81
N TRP A 54 -3.80 -9.48 -2.75
CA TRP A 54 -5.24 -9.53 -2.63
C TRP A 54 -5.78 -10.86 -3.09
N THR A 55 -6.81 -11.31 -2.37
CA THR A 55 -7.50 -12.57 -2.67
C THR A 55 -8.93 -12.26 -3.09
N ASP A 56 -9.37 -12.87 -4.19
CA ASP A 56 -10.74 -12.77 -4.69
C ASP A 56 -11.68 -13.81 -4.06
N GLN A 57 -12.92 -13.88 -4.53
CA GLN A 57 -13.90 -14.86 -4.04
C GLN A 57 -13.60 -16.31 -4.46
N ASN A 58 -12.82 -16.49 -5.52
CA ASN A 58 -12.39 -17.80 -6.03
C ASN A 58 -11.15 -18.32 -5.29
N LYS A 59 -10.64 -17.55 -4.30
CA LYS A 59 -9.40 -17.80 -3.56
C LYS A 59 -8.14 -17.66 -4.41
N GLU A 60 -8.24 -17.02 -5.58
CA GLU A 60 -7.07 -16.64 -6.37
C GLU A 60 -6.40 -15.45 -5.71
N THR A 61 -5.07 -15.51 -5.58
CA THR A 61 -4.29 -14.46 -4.93
C THR A 61 -3.25 -13.91 -5.88
N GLU A 62 -3.25 -12.59 -6.02
CA GLU A 62 -2.24 -11.84 -6.76
C GLU A 62 -1.34 -11.08 -5.80
N LEU A 63 -0.13 -10.74 -6.26
CA LEU A 63 0.93 -10.10 -5.47
C LEU A 63 1.49 -8.89 -6.23
N LEU A 64 1.77 -7.82 -5.49
CA LEU A 64 2.42 -6.60 -5.95
C LEU A 64 3.61 -6.28 -5.05
N ASP A 65 4.81 -6.22 -5.63
CA ASP A 65 6.01 -5.74 -4.96
C ASP A 65 5.96 -4.22 -4.80
N LEU A 66 5.99 -3.75 -3.55
CA LEU A 66 5.88 -2.33 -3.22
C LEU A 66 7.11 -1.52 -3.64
N SER A 67 8.26 -2.17 -3.87
CA SER A 67 9.45 -1.49 -4.41
C SER A 67 9.26 -1.02 -5.86
N LEU A 68 8.31 -1.63 -6.59
CA LEU A 68 7.96 -1.28 -7.97
C LEU A 68 6.87 -0.20 -8.06
N VAL A 69 6.23 0.13 -6.94
CA VAL A 69 5.17 1.14 -6.90
C VAL A 69 5.78 2.52 -7.04
N LYS A 70 5.35 3.26 -8.06
CA LYS A 70 5.82 4.63 -8.32
C LYS A 70 4.94 5.70 -7.67
N ASP A 71 3.66 5.42 -7.55
CA ASP A 71 2.64 6.36 -7.07
C ASP A 71 1.37 5.59 -6.65
N ALA A 72 0.62 6.14 -5.70
CA ALA A 72 -0.68 5.62 -5.26
C ALA A 72 -1.66 6.80 -5.10
N ARG A 73 -2.77 6.76 -5.83
CA ARG A 73 -3.72 7.89 -5.92
C ARG A 73 -5.07 7.55 -5.31
N CYS A 74 -5.74 8.55 -4.75
CA CYS A 74 -7.09 8.44 -4.20
C CYS A 74 -7.92 9.71 -4.52
N GLY A 75 -9.25 9.62 -4.32
CA GLY A 75 -10.18 10.72 -4.53
C GLY A 75 -10.12 11.29 -5.95
N LYS A 76 -10.10 12.62 -6.08
CA LYS A 76 -10.07 13.32 -7.38
C LYS A 76 -8.84 13.04 -8.25
N HIS A 77 -7.77 12.50 -7.68
CA HIS A 77 -6.56 12.16 -8.42
C HIS A 77 -6.54 10.70 -8.89
N ALA A 78 -7.46 9.87 -8.38
CA ALA A 78 -7.61 8.50 -8.85
C ALA A 78 -8.38 8.47 -10.17
N LYS A 79 -8.10 7.44 -10.97
CA LYS A 79 -8.91 7.14 -12.14
C LYS A 79 -10.28 6.61 -11.67
N ALA A 80 -11.35 7.14 -12.22
CA ALA A 80 -12.70 6.62 -11.98
C ALA A 80 -13.00 5.47 -12.94
N PRO A 81 -13.74 4.43 -12.51
CA PRO A 81 -14.28 3.42 -13.41
C PRO A 81 -15.19 4.09 -14.45
N LYS A 82 -15.17 3.57 -15.68
CA LYS A 82 -16.06 4.02 -16.76
C LYS A 82 -17.41 3.34 -16.71
#